data_AF-A0A6J5GZG0-F1
#
_entry.id   AF-A0A6J5GZG0-F1
#
_cell.length_a   1.000
_cell.length_b   1.000
_cell.length_c   1.000
_cell.angle_alpha   90.00
_cell.angle_beta   90.00
_cell.angle_gamma   90.00
#
_symmetry.space_group_name_H-M   'P 1'
#
loop_
_entity.id
_entity.type
_entity.pdbx_description
1 polymer ?
#
loop_
_entity_poly.entity_id
_entity_poly.type
_entity_poly.pdbx_seq_one_letter_code
_entity_poly.pdbx_strand_id
1 'polypeptide(L)'
;MRERTQYQQLQPEERLIIASLHLQGSGIRAMAQILGRSPATVSRELTRNSSPAGYASVPAEALSAARRSAGRRPTKLCLQGVCWRIVLTLLEWKWSPQQISGTLKRMYPTDPTQQVSHETIYTAIYAQPRGELRRQLIACLRHGHNTRMPRTRGTDRRGQIADMVSIHVRPPEIEDRVLPGHWEGDFIKGAGNQSAVGVLVERTSRLVLLGKMGDATAASALAGFSAKLNSIVAPLRQSFTYDQGKEMSRHKELAAATGVNGLCRSKTRDEKMR
;
A
#
# COMPACT_ATOMS: atom_id res chain seq x y z
N MET A 1 -19.67 -23.70 -23.32
CA MET A 1 -18.91 -22.59 -22.71
C MET A 1 -19.47 -21.28 -23.27
N ARG A 2 -20.18 -20.46 -22.48
CA ARG A 2 -20.57 -19.12 -22.94
C ARG A 2 -19.37 -18.20 -22.70
N GLU A 3 -18.70 -17.80 -23.76
CA GLU A 3 -17.68 -16.75 -23.69
C GLU A 3 -18.32 -15.51 -23.05
N ARG A 4 -17.74 -15.03 -21.95
CA ARG A 4 -18.10 -13.73 -21.38
C ARG A 4 -17.65 -12.69 -22.40
N THR A 5 -18.57 -12.21 -23.23
CA THR A 5 -18.35 -11.10 -24.14
C THR A 5 -18.12 -9.84 -23.30
N GLN A 6 -16.85 -9.53 -23.06
CA GLN A 6 -16.47 -8.28 -22.45
C GLN A 6 -16.85 -7.16 -23.42
N TYR A 7 -17.63 -6.18 -22.94
CA TYR A 7 -18.03 -5.05 -23.77
C TYR A 7 -16.80 -4.29 -24.26
N GLN A 8 -16.61 -4.26 -25.58
CA GLN A 8 -15.55 -3.51 -26.25
C GLN A 8 -16.15 -2.37 -27.06
N GLN A 9 -15.56 -1.18 -26.90
CA GLN A 9 -15.90 -0.03 -27.74
C GLN A 9 -15.35 -0.24 -29.15
N LEU A 10 -16.04 0.33 -30.14
CA LEU A 10 -15.50 0.42 -31.50
C LEU A 10 -14.18 1.17 -31.48
N GLN A 11 -13.15 0.59 -32.09
CA GLN A 11 -11.84 1.19 -32.28
C GLN A 11 -11.84 2.15 -33.48
N PRO A 12 -10.85 3.06 -33.59
CA PRO A 12 -10.73 3.98 -34.72
C PRO A 12 -10.69 3.27 -36.08
N GLU A 13 -10.04 2.11 -36.15
CA GLU A 13 -9.91 1.29 -37.37
C GLU A 13 -11.28 0.72 -37.79
N GLU A 14 -12.06 0.24 -36.82
CA GLU A 14 -13.43 -0.25 -37.08
C GLU A 14 -14.32 0.88 -37.63
N ARG A 15 -14.16 2.12 -37.15
CA ARG A 15 -14.88 3.28 -37.67
C ARG A 15 -14.45 3.69 -39.08
N LEU A 16 -13.17 3.51 -39.43
CA LEU A 16 -12.69 3.71 -40.80
C LEU A 16 -13.35 2.70 -41.76
N ILE A 17 -13.45 1.44 -41.36
CA ILE A 17 -14.12 0.40 -42.13
C ILE A 17 -15.61 0.73 -42.30
N ILE A 18 -16.30 1.14 -41.22
CA ILE A 18 -17.70 1.57 -41.30
C ILE A 18 -17.85 2.74 -42.28
N ALA A 19 -16.97 3.74 -42.24
CA ALA A 19 -17.03 4.89 -43.12
C ALA A 19 -16.84 4.51 -44.61
N SER A 20 -15.87 3.63 -44.91
CA SER A 20 -15.63 3.13 -46.26
C SER A 20 -16.83 2.34 -46.80
N LEU A 21 -17.35 1.39 -46.02
CA LEU A 21 -18.50 0.57 -46.41
C LEU A 21 -19.79 1.40 -46.54
N HIS A 22 -19.95 2.42 -45.70
CA HIS A 22 -21.09 3.34 -45.78
C HIS A 22 -21.06 4.18 -47.04
N LEU A 23 -19.88 4.67 -47.45
CA LEU A 23 -19.70 5.38 -48.71
C LEU A 23 -20.02 4.49 -49.93
N GLN A 24 -19.72 3.19 -49.83
CA GLN A 24 -20.06 2.18 -50.84
C GLN A 24 -21.55 1.78 -50.85
N GLY A 25 -22.38 2.36 -49.98
CA GLY A 25 -23.81 2.04 -49.90
C GLY A 25 -24.11 0.67 -49.28
N SER A 26 -23.16 0.07 -48.56
CA SER A 26 -23.37 -1.24 -47.92
C SER A 26 -24.46 -1.17 -46.85
N GLY A 27 -25.26 -2.23 -46.72
CA GLY A 27 -26.26 -2.33 -45.66
C GLY A 27 -25.65 -2.59 -44.27
N ILE A 28 -26.34 -2.18 -43.21
CA ILE A 28 -25.90 -2.32 -41.80
C ILE A 28 -25.51 -3.76 -41.44
N ARG A 29 -26.26 -4.76 -41.93
CA ARG A 29 -25.98 -6.18 -41.67
C ARG A 29 -24.69 -6.64 -42.32
N ALA A 30 -24.37 -6.16 -43.52
CA ALA A 30 -23.14 -6.49 -44.23
C ALA A 30 -21.92 -5.91 -43.49
N MET A 31 -21.99 -4.63 -43.09
CA MET A 31 -20.95 -4.01 -42.28
C MET A 31 -20.69 -4.76 -40.97
N ALA A 32 -21.76 -5.15 -40.29
CA ALA A 32 -21.68 -5.87 -39.03
C ALA A 32 -20.99 -7.25 -39.17
N GLN A 33 -21.27 -7.97 -40.26
CA GLN A 33 -20.60 -9.24 -40.57
C GLN A 33 -19.10 -9.04 -40.83
N ILE A 34 -18.72 -8.04 -41.63
CA ILE A 34 -17.31 -7.72 -41.93
C ILE A 34 -16.54 -7.37 -40.65
N LEU A 35 -17.16 -6.64 -39.74
CA LEU A 35 -16.56 -6.21 -38.47
C LEU A 35 -16.60 -7.28 -37.37
N GLY A 36 -17.32 -8.39 -37.55
CA GLY A 36 -17.60 -9.34 -36.48
C GLY A 36 -18.37 -8.72 -35.30
N ARG A 37 -19.23 -7.72 -35.57
CA ARG A 37 -20.01 -6.99 -34.55
C ARG A 37 -21.51 -7.24 -34.72
N SER A 38 -22.28 -6.92 -33.68
CA SER A 38 -23.75 -6.97 -33.80
C SER A 38 -24.26 -5.87 -34.75
N PRO A 39 -25.29 -6.13 -35.57
CA PRO A 39 -25.93 -5.10 -36.40
C PRO A 39 -26.43 -3.89 -35.58
N ALA A 40 -26.85 -4.13 -34.34
CA ALA A 40 -27.27 -3.07 -33.42
C ALA A 40 -26.11 -2.14 -33.03
N THR A 41 -24.86 -2.64 -32.97
CA THR A 41 -23.67 -1.82 -32.70
C THR A 41 -23.45 -0.82 -33.84
N VAL A 42 -23.45 -1.31 -35.09
CA VAL A 42 -23.26 -0.47 -36.29
C VAL A 42 -24.41 0.52 -36.46
N SER A 43 -25.65 0.08 -36.26
CA SER A 43 -26.82 0.98 -36.30
C SER A 43 -26.70 2.12 -35.28
N ARG A 44 -26.39 1.81 -34.01
CA ARG A 44 -26.24 2.84 -32.97
C ARG A 44 -25.07 3.79 -33.25
N GLU A 45 -23.99 3.28 -33.82
CA GLU A 45 -22.83 4.09 -34.21
C GLU A 45 -23.23 5.11 -35.29
N LEU A 46 -23.83 4.65 -36.39
CA LEU A 46 -24.29 5.53 -37.47
C LEU A 46 -25.32 6.54 -36.98
N THR A 47 -26.30 6.14 -36.15
CA THR A 47 -27.31 7.08 -35.64
C THR A 47 -26.72 8.12 -34.68
N ARG A 48 -25.78 7.75 -33.83
CA ARG A 48 -25.29 8.64 -32.76
C ARG A 48 -24.09 9.49 -33.16
N ASN A 49 -23.31 9.04 -34.15
CA ASN A 49 -22.00 9.61 -34.46
C ASN A 49 -21.89 10.08 -35.92
N SER A 50 -23.02 10.22 -36.63
CA SER A 50 -23.06 10.89 -37.94
C SER A 50 -23.21 12.40 -37.78
N SER A 51 -22.70 13.13 -38.76
CA SER A 51 -22.89 14.58 -38.91
C SER A 51 -23.91 14.88 -40.03
N PRO A 52 -24.41 16.13 -40.16
CA PRO A 52 -25.23 16.52 -41.32
C PRO A 52 -24.55 16.29 -42.67
N ALA A 53 -23.21 16.27 -42.71
CA ALA A 53 -22.42 15.97 -43.91
C ALA A 53 -22.20 14.46 -44.16
N GLY A 54 -22.79 13.60 -43.32
CA GLY A 54 -22.65 12.13 -43.39
C GLY A 54 -21.78 11.56 -42.28
N TYR A 55 -21.47 10.26 -42.41
CA TYR A 55 -20.65 9.51 -41.46
C TYR A 55 -19.19 9.51 -41.88
N ALA A 56 -18.31 9.94 -40.97
CA ALA A 56 -16.87 9.89 -41.15
C ALA A 56 -16.19 9.49 -39.83
N SER A 57 -15.08 8.75 -39.92
CA SER A 57 -14.42 8.14 -38.75
C SER A 57 -13.96 9.17 -37.70
N VAL A 58 -13.30 10.25 -38.12
CA VAL A 58 -12.75 11.26 -37.20
C VAL A 58 -13.85 12.05 -36.46
N PRO A 59 -14.88 12.60 -37.13
CA PRO A 59 -16.03 13.19 -36.45
C PRO A 59 -16.75 12.20 -35.54
N ALA A 60 -16.88 10.94 -35.96
CA ALA A 60 -17.57 9.92 -35.17
C ALA A 60 -16.83 9.60 -33.86
N GLU A 61 -15.50 9.50 -33.89
CA GLU A 61 -14.70 9.36 -32.67
C GLU A 61 -14.84 10.58 -31.76
N ALA A 62 -14.80 11.80 -32.32
CA ALA A 62 -14.96 13.02 -31.54
C ALA A 62 -16.32 13.08 -30.82
N LEU A 63 -17.41 12.74 -31.51
CA LEU A 63 -18.77 12.69 -30.93
C LEU A 63 -18.89 11.58 -29.88
N SER A 64 -18.30 10.41 -30.12
CA SER A 64 -18.21 9.32 -29.14
C SER A 64 -17.46 9.75 -27.88
N ALA A 65 -16.31 10.42 -28.04
CA ALA A 65 -15.50 10.93 -26.93
C ALA A 65 -16.20 12.03 -26.14
N ALA A 66 -16.84 12.99 -26.82
CA ALA A 66 -17.61 14.07 -26.20
C ALA A 66 -18.80 13.52 -25.40
N ARG A 67 -19.53 12.54 -25.93
CA ARG A 67 -20.63 11.91 -25.18
C ARG A 67 -20.13 11.15 -23.95
N ARG A 68 -19.00 10.47 -24.07
CA ARG A 68 -18.34 9.81 -22.93
C ARG A 68 -17.89 10.80 -21.88
N SER A 69 -17.32 11.94 -22.26
CA SER A 69 -16.89 12.96 -21.29
C SER A 69 -18.10 13.64 -20.63
N ALA A 70 -19.16 13.95 -21.38
CA ALA A 70 -20.40 14.52 -20.85
C ALA A 70 -21.10 13.60 -19.84
N GLY A 71 -21.01 12.27 -20.03
CA GLY A 71 -21.55 11.29 -19.08
C GLY A 71 -20.74 11.16 -17.78
N ARG A 72 -19.53 11.73 -17.70
CA ARG A 72 -18.72 11.71 -16.48
C ARG A 72 -19.19 12.83 -15.56
N ARG A 73 -19.46 12.49 -14.29
CA ARG A 73 -19.68 13.51 -13.26
C ARG A 73 -18.42 14.36 -13.11
N PRO A 74 -18.53 15.69 -12.97
CA PRO A 74 -17.38 16.54 -12.73
C PRO A 74 -16.66 16.08 -11.46
N THR A 75 -15.33 16.08 -11.49
CA THR A 75 -14.52 15.77 -10.32
C THR A 75 -14.75 16.83 -9.26
N LYS A 76 -15.24 16.44 -8.07
CA LYS A 76 -15.47 17.37 -6.95
C LYS A 76 -14.23 18.19 -6.57
N LEU A 77 -13.04 17.63 -6.80
CA LEU A 77 -11.77 18.33 -6.70
C LEU A 77 -11.24 18.61 -8.10
N CYS A 78 -11.51 19.80 -8.62
CA CYS A 78 -10.73 20.35 -9.72
C CYS A 78 -9.56 21.17 -9.15
N LEU A 79 -8.40 21.13 -9.82
CA LEU A 79 -7.19 21.81 -9.33
C LEU A 79 -7.31 23.33 -9.27
N GLN A 80 -8.24 23.90 -10.02
CA GLN A 80 -8.55 25.32 -10.01
C GLN A 80 -9.79 25.66 -9.16
N GLY A 81 -10.35 24.68 -8.45
CA GLY A 81 -11.56 24.85 -7.66
C GLY A 81 -11.29 25.46 -6.29
N VAL A 82 -12.28 26.18 -5.76
CA VAL A 82 -12.24 26.75 -4.39
C VAL A 82 -12.00 25.65 -3.35
N CYS A 83 -12.65 24.50 -3.49
CA CYS A 83 -12.45 23.34 -2.61
C CYS A 83 -11.00 22.84 -2.59
N TRP A 84 -10.30 22.87 -3.73
CA TRP A 84 -8.91 22.44 -3.77
C TRP A 84 -7.99 23.40 -3.03
N ARG A 85 -8.21 24.71 -3.17
CA ARG A 85 -7.47 25.73 -2.42
C ARG A 85 -7.62 25.56 -0.91
N ILE A 86 -8.84 25.30 -0.43
CA ILE A 86 -9.09 25.00 0.99
C ILE A 86 -8.33 23.74 1.43
N VAL A 87 -8.38 22.68 0.63
CA VAL A 87 -7.65 21.43 0.91
C VAL A 87 -6.14 21.67 0.98
N LEU A 88 -5.58 22.47 0.06
CA LEU A 88 -4.15 22.84 0.08
C LEU A 88 -3.76 23.57 1.36
N THR A 89 -4.52 24.59 1.75
CA THR A 89 -4.26 25.34 3.00
C THR A 89 -4.30 24.44 4.22
N LEU A 90 -5.28 23.53 4.31
CA LEU A 90 -5.36 22.59 5.44
C LEU A 90 -4.22 21.55 5.42
N LEU A 91 -3.77 21.13 4.23
CA LEU A 91 -2.59 20.26 4.09
C LEU A 91 -1.31 20.99 4.53
N GLU A 92 -1.14 22.27 4.19
CA GLU A 92 -0.01 23.09 4.64
C GLU A 92 0.04 23.18 6.17
N TRP A 93 -1.12 23.27 6.82
CA TRP A 93 -1.26 23.20 8.28
C TRP A 93 -1.09 21.79 8.85
N LYS A 94 -0.67 20.81 8.04
CA LYS A 94 -0.39 19.41 8.40
C LYS A 94 -1.61 18.63 8.90
N TRP A 95 -2.82 19.02 8.46
CA TRP A 95 -4.03 18.24 8.74
C TRP A 95 -4.02 16.95 7.91
N SER A 96 -4.46 15.85 8.51
CA SER A 96 -4.61 14.59 7.77
C SER A 96 -5.78 14.68 6.79
N PRO A 97 -5.74 13.98 5.64
CA PRO A 97 -6.86 13.94 4.69
C PRO A 97 -8.20 13.54 5.33
N GLN A 98 -8.18 12.69 6.37
CA GLN A 98 -9.35 12.31 7.16
C GLN A 98 -9.90 13.48 7.98
N GLN A 99 -9.03 14.25 8.65
CA GLN A 99 -9.42 15.46 9.38
C GLN A 99 -10.01 16.50 8.42
N ILE A 100 -9.36 16.72 7.28
CA ILE A 100 -9.83 17.66 6.23
C ILE A 100 -11.23 17.27 5.77
N SER A 101 -11.44 16.00 5.42
CA SER A 101 -12.75 15.49 4.98
C SER A 101 -13.83 15.69 6.04
N GLY A 102 -13.52 15.43 7.31
CA GLY A 102 -14.43 15.67 8.44
C GLY A 102 -14.77 17.15 8.63
N THR A 103 -13.78 18.03 8.50
CA THR A 103 -13.96 19.48 8.63
C THR A 103 -14.81 20.04 7.49
N LEU A 104 -14.54 19.65 6.24
CA LEU A 104 -15.34 20.08 5.09
C LEU A 104 -16.82 19.68 5.24
N LYS A 105 -17.09 18.50 5.80
CA LYS A 105 -18.46 18.05 6.09
C LYS A 105 -19.17 18.92 7.13
N ARG A 106 -18.43 19.47 8.11
CA ARG A 106 -18.98 20.38 9.13
C ARG A 106 -19.13 21.81 8.63
N MET A 107 -18.20 22.28 7.79
CA MET A 107 -18.25 23.63 7.21
C MET A 107 -19.36 23.77 6.17
N TYR A 108 -19.62 22.71 5.40
CA TYR A 108 -20.61 22.72 4.31
C TYR A 108 -21.66 21.63 4.52
N PRO A 109 -22.47 21.68 5.59
CA PRO A 109 -23.43 20.61 5.90
C PRO A 109 -24.53 20.49 4.83
N THR A 110 -24.91 21.60 4.21
CA THR A 110 -26.01 21.71 3.22
C THR A 110 -25.54 21.64 1.77
N ASP A 111 -24.23 21.66 1.49
CA ASP A 111 -23.67 21.63 0.14
C ASP A 111 -22.76 20.40 -0.08
N PRO A 112 -23.32 19.28 -0.59
CA PRO A 112 -22.56 18.07 -0.88
C PRO A 112 -21.48 18.22 -1.96
N THR A 113 -21.52 19.29 -2.76
CA THR A 113 -20.52 19.52 -3.82
C THR A 113 -19.17 19.91 -3.23
N GLN A 114 -19.19 20.60 -2.09
CA GLN A 114 -17.99 20.99 -1.32
C GLN A 114 -17.56 19.95 -0.28
N GLN A 115 -18.35 18.88 -0.12
CA GLN A 115 -17.99 17.74 0.72
C GLN A 115 -17.13 16.74 -0.07
N VAL A 116 -15.84 16.67 0.31
CA VAL A 116 -14.85 15.81 -0.33
C VAL A 116 -14.42 14.70 0.63
N SER A 117 -14.38 13.46 0.13
CA SER A 117 -13.87 12.33 0.91
C SER A 117 -12.33 12.34 0.97
N HIS A 118 -11.76 11.83 2.05
CA HIS A 118 -10.31 11.68 2.18
C HIS A 118 -9.69 10.83 1.06
N GLU A 119 -10.44 9.86 0.52
CA GLU A 119 -10.07 9.05 -0.65
C GLU A 119 -9.90 9.90 -1.91
N THR A 120 -10.78 10.88 -2.11
CA THR A 120 -10.70 11.83 -3.23
C THR A 120 -9.49 12.75 -3.07
N ILE A 121 -9.17 13.17 -1.85
CA ILE A 121 -7.96 13.97 -1.55
C ILE A 121 -6.70 13.16 -1.88
N TYR A 122 -6.60 11.91 -1.40
CA TYR A 122 -5.47 11.04 -1.75
C TYR A 122 -5.36 10.85 -3.27
N THR A 123 -6.47 10.57 -3.94
CA THR A 123 -6.49 10.38 -5.40
C THR A 123 -5.99 11.64 -6.12
N ALA A 124 -6.42 12.83 -5.70
CA ALA A 124 -5.98 14.10 -6.28
C ALA A 124 -4.48 14.36 -6.08
N ILE A 125 -3.91 14.02 -4.92
CA ILE A 125 -2.48 14.16 -4.64
C ILE A 125 -1.66 13.20 -5.51
N TYR A 126 -2.06 11.92 -5.58
CA TYR A 126 -1.31 10.91 -6.31
C TYR A 126 -1.51 10.94 -7.84
N ALA A 127 -2.60 11.54 -8.32
CA ALA A 127 -2.85 11.77 -9.75
C ALA A 127 -1.96 12.88 -10.34
N GLN A 128 -1.28 13.68 -9.51
CA GLN A 128 -0.41 14.72 -10.03
C GLN A 128 0.82 14.18 -10.78
N PRO A 129 1.25 14.87 -11.85
CA PRO A 129 2.52 14.60 -12.50
C PRO A 129 3.66 14.53 -11.49
N ARG A 130 4.67 13.71 -11.79
CA ARG A 130 5.89 13.68 -10.98
C ARG A 130 6.56 15.05 -11.07
N GLY A 131 6.69 15.72 -9.94
CA GLY A 131 7.20 17.09 -9.88
C GLY A 131 7.25 17.60 -8.44
N GLU A 132 7.68 18.85 -8.30
CA GLU A 132 7.88 19.48 -7.01
C GLU A 132 6.58 19.64 -6.21
N LEU A 133 5.50 20.04 -6.88
CA LEU A 133 4.19 20.16 -6.27
C LEU A 133 3.74 18.85 -5.59
N ARG A 134 3.89 17.71 -6.28
CA ARG A 134 3.56 16.41 -5.69
C ARG A 134 4.43 16.11 -4.46
N ARG A 135 5.72 16.44 -4.51
CA ARG A 135 6.65 16.22 -3.38
C ARG A 135 6.25 17.05 -2.16
N GLN A 136 5.93 18.33 -2.37
CA GLN A 136 5.47 19.24 -1.31
C GLN A 136 4.15 18.73 -0.68
N LEU A 137 3.19 18.30 -1.49
CA LEU A 137 1.93 17.74 -0.99
C LEU A 137 2.14 16.44 -0.20
N ILE A 138 3.02 15.56 -0.66
CA ILE A 138 3.36 14.31 0.06
C ILE A 138 4.06 14.63 1.38
N ALA A 139 4.91 15.65 1.44
CA ALA A 139 5.57 16.11 2.66
C ALA A 139 4.61 16.76 3.69
N CYS A 140 3.39 17.09 3.27
CA CYS A 140 2.31 17.51 4.17
C CYS A 140 1.53 16.33 4.78
N LEU A 141 1.67 15.12 4.21
CA LEU A 141 1.04 13.93 4.76
C LEU A 141 1.86 13.38 5.93
N ARG A 142 1.17 12.93 6.99
CA ARG A 142 1.81 12.25 8.14
C ARG A 142 2.61 11.02 7.72
N HIS A 143 2.13 10.30 6.71
CA HIS A 143 2.83 9.20 6.08
C HIS A 143 3.17 9.60 4.64
N GLY A 144 4.32 10.25 4.47
CA GLY A 144 4.83 10.79 3.21
C GLY A 144 5.36 9.71 2.25
N HIS A 145 4.58 8.66 1.98
CA HIS A 145 4.98 7.64 1.02
C HIS A 145 4.94 8.20 -0.41
N ASN A 146 6.02 7.96 -1.17
CA ASN A 146 6.07 8.34 -2.59
C ASN A 146 5.02 7.62 -3.44
N THR A 147 4.64 6.42 -3.01
CA THR A 147 3.65 5.58 -3.67
C THR A 147 2.47 5.34 -2.75
N ARG A 148 1.27 5.42 -3.31
CA ARG A 148 0.05 5.12 -2.59
C ARG A 148 0.03 3.65 -2.17
N MET A 149 -0.14 3.37 -0.89
CA MET A 149 -0.29 2.00 -0.42
C MET A 149 -1.63 1.41 -0.90
N PRO A 150 -1.66 0.16 -1.38
CA PRO A 150 -2.90 -0.54 -1.70
C PRO A 150 -3.83 -0.63 -0.48
N ARG A 151 -5.15 -0.46 -0.70
CA ARG A 151 -6.17 -0.53 0.37
C ARG A 151 -6.23 -1.90 1.04
N THR A 152 -5.96 -2.95 0.28
CA THR A 152 -5.79 -4.30 0.79
C THR A 152 -4.34 -4.48 1.22
N ARG A 153 -4.07 -4.31 2.51
CA ARG A 153 -3.03 -5.13 3.13
C ARG A 153 -3.49 -6.56 2.96
N GLY A 154 -2.93 -7.28 1.99
CA GLY A 154 -2.97 -8.73 2.07
C GLY A 154 -2.50 -9.11 3.47
N THR A 155 -3.09 -10.14 4.08
CA THR A 155 -2.54 -10.75 5.27
C THR A 155 -1.04 -10.95 5.05
N ASP A 156 -0.22 -10.50 6.00
CA ASP A 156 1.23 -10.55 5.86
C ASP A 156 1.65 -11.99 5.54
N ARG A 157 2.05 -12.22 4.28
CA ARG A 157 2.43 -13.54 3.76
C ARG A 157 3.71 -14.06 4.41
N ARG A 158 4.37 -13.25 5.24
CA ARG A 158 5.59 -13.64 5.96
C ARG A 158 5.30 -14.64 7.08
N GLY A 159 4.04 -14.81 7.49
CA GLY A 159 3.65 -15.69 8.60
C GLY A 159 4.02 -15.08 9.94
N GLN A 160 3.14 -15.24 10.94
CA GLN A 160 3.46 -14.88 12.32
C GLN A 160 4.17 -16.05 12.98
N ILE A 161 5.21 -15.78 13.77
CA ILE A 161 5.87 -16.81 14.59
C ILE A 161 4.87 -17.24 15.66
N ALA A 162 4.51 -18.53 15.68
CA ALA A 162 3.54 -19.08 16.63
C ALA A 162 4.07 -19.01 18.07
N ASP A 163 3.16 -18.81 19.03
CA ASP A 163 3.40 -18.90 20.48
C ASP A 163 4.41 -17.92 21.10
N MET A 164 4.63 -16.78 20.45
CA MET A 164 5.48 -15.73 21.01
C MET A 164 4.73 -14.88 22.04
N VAL A 165 5.37 -14.64 23.18
CA VAL A 165 4.80 -13.84 24.26
C VAL A 165 4.85 -12.35 23.89
N SER A 166 3.74 -11.65 24.09
CA SER A 166 3.63 -10.21 23.84
C SER A 166 4.49 -9.43 24.85
N ILE A 167 5.13 -8.35 24.37
CA ILE A 167 5.83 -7.36 25.24
C ILE A 167 5.00 -6.88 26.42
N HIS A 168 3.68 -6.82 26.25
CA HIS A 168 2.76 -6.26 27.24
C HIS A 168 2.55 -7.19 28.44
N VAL A 169 2.96 -8.45 28.34
CA VAL A 169 2.85 -9.43 29.42
C VAL A 169 4.11 -9.43 30.30
N ARG A 170 5.11 -8.60 30.00
CA ARG A 170 6.34 -8.56 30.79
C ARG A 170 6.06 -8.01 32.21
N PRO A 171 6.70 -8.57 33.26
CA PRO A 171 6.73 -7.95 34.57
C PRO A 171 7.31 -6.54 34.53
N PRO A 172 6.78 -5.59 35.32
CA PRO A 172 7.21 -4.18 35.32
C PRO A 172 8.69 -4.00 35.67
N GLU A 173 9.23 -4.86 36.53
CA GLU A 173 10.63 -4.87 36.97
C GLU A 173 11.65 -4.90 35.81
N ILE A 174 11.25 -5.47 34.66
CA ILE A 174 12.09 -5.58 33.47
C ILE A 174 12.04 -4.31 32.58
N GLU A 175 10.96 -3.53 32.67
CA GLU A 175 10.84 -2.25 31.96
C GLU A 175 11.71 -1.18 32.63
N ASP A 176 11.73 -1.16 33.96
CA ASP A 176 12.43 -0.19 34.79
C ASP A 176 13.95 -0.40 34.85
N ARG A 177 14.46 -1.53 34.32
CA ARG A 177 15.89 -1.87 34.20
C ARG A 177 16.63 -1.88 35.55
N VAL A 178 15.92 -2.23 36.61
CA VAL A 178 16.44 -2.18 37.98
C VAL A 178 17.29 -3.40 38.32
N LEU A 179 17.03 -4.55 37.67
CA LEU A 179 17.71 -5.81 37.95
C LEU A 179 18.56 -6.28 36.76
N PRO A 180 19.80 -6.74 36.98
CA PRO A 180 20.62 -7.29 35.91
C PRO A 180 20.14 -8.69 35.50
N GLY A 181 20.42 -9.06 34.26
CA GLY A 181 20.16 -10.40 33.72
C GLY A 181 18.99 -10.46 32.73
N HIS A 182 18.53 -9.30 32.28
CA HIS A 182 17.53 -9.14 31.25
C HIS A 182 18.19 -8.68 29.95
N TRP A 183 18.07 -9.49 28.90
CA TRP A 183 18.82 -9.32 27.66
C TRP A 183 17.89 -8.89 26.52
N GLU A 184 18.33 -7.92 25.73
CA GLU A 184 17.71 -7.52 24.48
C GLU A 184 18.58 -8.00 23.33
N GLY A 185 18.00 -8.78 22.41
CA GLY A 185 18.71 -9.24 21.24
C GLY A 185 18.36 -8.43 20.00
N ASP A 186 19.35 -8.24 19.15
CA ASP A 186 19.19 -7.68 17.81
C ASP A 186 19.92 -8.56 16.78
N PHE A 187 19.62 -8.37 15.49
CA PHE A 187 20.28 -9.06 14.39
C PHE A 187 20.84 -8.07 13.40
N ILE A 188 22.14 -8.17 13.13
CA ILE A 188 22.78 -7.46 12.05
C ILE A 188 23.01 -8.46 10.91
N LYS A 189 22.32 -8.27 9.78
CA LYS A 189 22.46 -9.10 8.58
C LYS A 189 23.51 -8.49 7.65
N GLY A 190 24.48 -9.30 7.23
CA GLY A 190 25.42 -8.95 6.18
C GLY A 190 24.75 -8.94 4.80
N ALA A 191 25.48 -8.43 3.79
CA ALA A 191 25.00 -8.37 2.42
C ALA A 191 24.54 -9.77 1.94
N GLY A 192 23.38 -9.82 1.30
CA GLY A 192 22.82 -11.07 0.76
C GLY A 192 22.47 -12.14 1.80
N ASN A 193 22.37 -11.80 3.10
CA ASN A 193 22.18 -12.75 4.21
C ASN A 193 23.29 -13.82 4.34
N GLN A 194 24.46 -13.57 3.75
CA GLN A 194 25.61 -14.49 3.72
C GLN A 194 26.45 -14.48 5.01
N SER A 195 26.14 -13.59 5.93
CA SER A 195 26.68 -13.58 7.28
C SER A 195 25.72 -12.84 8.19
N ALA A 196 25.84 -13.08 9.49
CA ALA A 196 25.10 -12.31 10.48
C ALA A 196 25.86 -12.16 11.78
N VAL A 197 25.49 -11.14 12.55
CA VAL A 197 25.94 -10.94 13.92
C VAL A 197 24.71 -10.82 14.81
N GLY A 198 24.56 -11.78 15.73
CA GLY A 198 23.61 -11.67 16.82
C GLY A 198 24.19 -10.75 17.90
N VAL A 199 23.46 -9.71 18.25
CA VAL A 199 23.82 -8.78 19.32
C VAL A 199 22.97 -9.11 20.53
N LEU A 200 23.57 -9.25 21.71
CA LEU A 200 22.88 -9.39 22.98
C LEU A 200 23.30 -8.24 23.90
N VAL A 201 22.35 -7.43 24.33
CA VAL A 201 22.60 -6.28 25.21
C VAL A 201 21.88 -6.47 26.54
N GLU A 202 22.62 -6.46 27.63
CA GLU A 202 22.04 -6.49 28.98
C GLU A 202 21.44 -5.12 29.31
N ARG A 203 20.19 -5.09 29.79
CA ARG A 203 19.40 -3.85 29.85
C ARG A 203 19.87 -2.87 30.92
N THR A 204 20.49 -3.33 32.01
CA THR A 204 20.92 -2.50 33.14
C THR A 204 22.37 -2.02 32.99
N SER A 205 23.31 -2.95 32.92
CA SER A 205 24.76 -2.74 32.76
C SER A 205 25.17 -2.33 31.34
N ARG A 206 24.31 -2.53 30.34
CA ARG A 206 24.62 -2.31 28.91
C ARG A 206 25.76 -3.18 28.37
N LEU A 207 26.09 -4.27 29.05
CA LEU A 207 27.05 -5.25 28.56
C LEU A 207 26.58 -5.81 27.20
N VAL A 208 27.47 -5.78 26.20
CA VAL A 208 27.19 -6.26 24.85
C VAL A 208 27.97 -7.54 24.58
N LEU A 209 27.26 -8.59 24.17
CA LEU A 209 27.84 -9.83 23.67
C LEU A 209 27.51 -9.99 22.19
N LEU A 210 28.53 -10.30 21.38
CA LEU A 210 28.40 -10.47 19.94
C LEU A 210 28.64 -11.94 19.56
N GLY A 211 27.68 -12.53 18.85
CA GLY A 211 27.78 -13.85 18.25
C GLY A 211 27.88 -13.75 16.73
N LYS A 212 29.07 -14.02 16.18
CA LYS A 212 29.25 -14.13 14.72
C LYS A 212 28.61 -15.43 14.22
N MET A 213 27.82 -15.32 13.16
CA MET A 213 27.09 -16.43 12.55
C MET A 213 27.39 -16.49 11.05
N GLY A 214 27.45 -17.71 10.51
CA GLY A 214 27.76 -17.95 9.09
C GLY A 214 26.63 -17.58 8.14
N ASP A 215 25.41 -17.43 8.64
CA ASP A 215 24.24 -17.02 7.86
C ASP A 215 23.16 -16.39 8.77
N ALA A 216 22.08 -15.91 8.15
CA ALA A 216 20.92 -15.34 8.85
C ALA A 216 19.77 -16.34 9.08
N THR A 217 20.07 -17.64 9.18
CA THR A 217 19.04 -18.68 9.36
C THR A 217 18.65 -18.85 10.83
N ALA A 218 17.48 -19.42 11.09
CA ALA A 218 17.03 -19.71 12.44
C ALA A 218 17.88 -20.76 13.17
N ALA A 219 18.55 -21.66 12.44
CA ALA A 219 19.45 -22.64 13.02
C ALA A 219 20.75 -21.97 13.52
N SER A 220 21.35 -21.09 12.72
CA SER A 220 22.54 -20.34 13.11
C SER A 220 22.26 -19.35 14.24
N ALA A 221 21.09 -18.69 14.21
CA ALA A 221 20.64 -17.84 15.30
C ALA A 221 20.50 -18.62 16.61
N LEU A 222 19.84 -19.79 16.58
CA LEU A 222 19.74 -20.66 17.75
C LEU A 222 21.10 -21.08 18.28
N ALA A 223 22.01 -21.54 17.43
CA ALA A 223 23.34 -21.99 17.85
C ALA A 223 24.17 -20.84 18.45
N GLY A 224 24.21 -19.69 17.77
CA GLY A 224 25.00 -18.54 18.20
C GLY A 224 24.45 -17.89 19.47
N PHE A 225 23.13 -17.71 19.59
CA PHE A 225 22.52 -17.18 20.82
C PHE A 225 22.63 -18.17 21.98
N SER A 226 22.42 -19.47 21.75
CA SER A 226 22.57 -20.47 22.82
C SER A 226 23.99 -20.49 23.37
N ALA A 227 25.01 -20.46 22.51
CA ALA A 227 26.41 -20.43 22.93
C ALA A 227 26.73 -19.20 23.80
N LYS A 228 26.25 -18.02 23.41
CA LYS A 228 26.49 -16.78 24.18
C LYS A 228 25.67 -16.73 25.46
N LEU A 229 24.41 -17.11 25.43
CA LEU A 229 23.58 -17.15 26.64
C LEU A 229 24.11 -18.17 27.65
N ASN A 230 24.56 -19.34 27.20
CA ASN A 230 25.13 -20.36 28.09
C ASN A 230 26.50 -19.99 28.67
N SER A 231 27.23 -19.03 28.07
CA SER A 231 28.45 -18.47 28.70
C SER A 231 28.15 -17.55 29.89
N ILE A 232 26.90 -17.15 30.11
CA ILE A 232 26.47 -16.33 31.23
C ILE A 232 26.02 -17.22 32.38
N VAL A 233 26.42 -16.90 33.61
CA VAL A 233 25.96 -17.60 34.81
C VAL A 233 24.44 -17.54 34.95
N ALA A 234 23.82 -18.62 35.41
CA ALA A 234 22.36 -18.77 35.45
C ALA A 234 21.60 -17.61 36.16
N PRO A 235 22.09 -17.03 37.28
CA PRO A 235 21.40 -15.91 37.94
C PRO A 235 21.27 -14.65 37.09
N LEU A 236 22.19 -14.44 36.12
CA LEU A 236 22.21 -13.31 35.21
C LEU A 236 21.57 -13.63 33.85
N ARG A 237 20.81 -14.73 33.78
CA ARG A 237 20.18 -15.23 32.56
C ARG A 237 18.68 -15.40 32.80
N GLN A 238 18.01 -14.28 33.09
CA GLN A 238 16.61 -14.26 33.53
C GLN A 238 15.65 -14.20 32.35
N SER A 239 15.75 -13.18 31.49
CA SER A 239 14.85 -13.01 30.35
C SER A 239 15.55 -12.55 29.08
N PHE A 240 14.94 -12.83 27.93
CA PHE A 240 15.46 -12.44 26.62
C PHE A 240 14.37 -11.88 25.71
N THR A 241 14.52 -10.65 25.21
CA THR A 241 13.55 -9.98 24.32
C THR A 241 14.10 -9.83 22.91
N TYR A 242 13.27 -10.05 21.88
CA TYR A 242 13.70 -10.02 20.47
C TYR A 242 12.61 -9.54 19.49
N ASP A 243 12.99 -8.98 18.33
CA ASP A 243 12.03 -8.59 17.27
C ASP A 243 11.47 -9.80 16.49
N GLN A 244 10.36 -9.68 15.76
CA GLN A 244 9.70 -10.79 15.06
C GLN A 244 10.42 -11.25 13.76
N GLY A 245 11.74 -11.24 13.76
CA GLY A 245 12.54 -11.75 12.66
C GLY A 245 12.37 -13.27 12.48
N LYS A 246 12.34 -13.74 11.22
CA LYS A 246 12.20 -15.18 10.90
C LYS A 246 13.35 -16.03 11.46
N GLU A 247 14.49 -15.42 11.72
CA GLU A 247 15.62 -15.99 12.45
C GLU A 247 15.25 -16.50 13.85
N MET A 248 14.16 -16.01 14.46
CA MET A 248 13.68 -16.45 15.78
C MET A 248 12.50 -17.41 15.74
N SER A 249 12.26 -18.07 14.60
CA SER A 249 11.21 -19.09 14.50
C SER A 249 11.42 -20.26 15.49
N ARG A 250 12.67 -20.56 15.86
CA ARG A 250 13.07 -21.61 16.82
C ARG A 250 13.25 -21.12 18.27
N HIS A 251 12.60 -20.03 18.65
CA HIS A 251 12.73 -19.43 19.99
C HIS A 251 12.41 -20.41 21.14
N LYS A 252 11.47 -21.34 20.98
CA LYS A 252 11.16 -22.36 22.00
C LYS A 252 12.35 -23.27 22.30
N GLU A 253 13.07 -23.67 21.25
CA GLU A 253 14.26 -24.50 21.39
C GLU A 253 15.41 -23.72 22.04
N LEU A 254 15.53 -22.42 21.72
CA LEU A 254 16.48 -21.53 22.42
C LEU A 254 16.16 -21.43 23.91
N ALA A 255 14.88 -21.28 24.29
CA ALA A 255 14.45 -21.25 25.69
C ALA A 255 14.83 -22.56 26.41
N ALA A 256 14.53 -23.71 25.79
CA ALA A 256 14.86 -25.03 26.33
C ALA A 256 16.38 -25.24 26.50
N ALA A 257 17.18 -24.79 25.53
CA ALA A 257 18.64 -24.96 25.55
C ALA A 257 19.36 -24.02 26.54
N THR A 258 18.73 -22.92 26.94
CA THR A 258 19.37 -21.87 27.76
C THR A 258 18.70 -21.65 29.11
N GLY A 259 17.51 -22.19 29.35
CA GLY A 259 16.75 -21.98 30.59
C GLY A 259 16.21 -20.55 30.76
N VAL A 260 16.27 -19.71 29.73
CA VAL A 260 15.78 -18.33 29.78
C VAL A 260 14.26 -18.31 29.67
N ASN A 261 13.60 -17.64 30.62
CA ASN A 261 12.15 -17.45 30.60
C ASN A 261 11.76 -16.18 29.81
N GLY A 262 10.60 -16.20 29.15
CA GLY A 262 10.01 -14.98 28.59
C GLY A 262 10.71 -14.43 27.34
N LEU A 263 10.76 -15.23 26.27
CA LEU A 263 11.00 -14.74 24.91
C LEU A 263 9.87 -13.81 24.47
N CYS A 264 10.00 -12.56 24.88
CA CYS A 264 9.06 -11.51 24.56
C CYS A 264 9.45 -10.86 23.23
N ARG A 265 8.44 -10.51 22.44
CA ARG A 265 8.57 -9.64 21.26
C ARG A 265 9.32 -8.34 21.64
N SER A 266 9.83 -7.56 20.68
CA SER A 266 10.20 -6.16 20.90
C SER A 266 9.08 -5.22 20.42
N LYS A 267 8.97 -4.01 21.00
CA LYS A 267 8.02 -2.98 20.53
C LYS A 267 8.27 -2.73 19.04
N THR A 268 7.22 -2.84 18.23
CA THR A 268 7.31 -2.48 16.81
C THR A 268 7.67 -1.00 16.66
N ARG A 269 8.28 -0.60 15.53
CA ARG A 269 8.62 0.82 15.27
C ARG A 269 7.42 1.76 15.44
N ASP A 270 6.22 1.29 15.13
CA ASP A 270 4.96 2.04 15.29
C ASP A 270 4.54 2.23 16.75
N GLU A 271 4.92 1.32 17.66
CA GLU A 271 4.66 1.40 19.10
C GLU A 271 5.69 2.23 19.86
N LYS A 272 6.88 2.48 19.29
CA LYS A 272 7.91 3.34 19.87
C LYS A 272 7.64 4.85 19.66
N MET A 273 6.72 5.21 18.77
CA MET A 273 6.37 6.61 18.44
C MET A 273 5.07 7.11 19.11
N ARG A 274 4.40 6.29 19.92
CA ARG A 274 3.31 6.74 20.80
C ARG A 274 3.86 6.96 22.20
#